data_AF-A0A948DR00-F1
#
_entry.id   AF-A0A948DR00-F1
#
_cell.length_a   1.000
_cell.length_b   1.000
_cell.length_c   1.000
_cell.angle_alpha   90.00
_cell.angle_beta   90.00
_cell.angle_gamma   90.00
#
_symmetry.space_group_name_H-M   'P 1'
#
loop_
_entity.id
_entity.type
_entity.pdbx_description
1 polymer ?
#
loop_
_entity_poly.entity_id
_entity_poly.type
_entity_poly.pdbx_seq_one_letter_code
_entity_poly.pdbx_strand_id
1 'polypeptide(L)'
;MLKGSPVADYPTEAGCFLRGNDYSPVAVVVLLNAPYGTLPPEVQSIPAEIEKLVRVAIETGAALSGTLQTENIGIEKIICNVVGNPNIRYLVLCGEEVNGHITGTALKALIKEGINDKRTIIGSQAKTPYLFNIPLEASKRFREQTTLVDLTREMNPEIIAKAVWSCYQENPTPFQGFTLCDPGAFAETGLSCRLTWRVKHPEEIESWEIDEGFLKKIEEPLEKVGGETMKGNERILSLTKRLLKVTEELAGIARLCIEELERPDEEALREKRLEEEKPKPTLPVREEALTEEELYFANQLRGYKGVLAAFKALDRDICHDGCSLPAAVISASKRLKNLKVSLDKSSLSQKKKGKLRREMAEFEGVLQGLPQDTSQSCQKSVGKCTIGSGCFANSSLDLLKLVTEPALPPKV
;
A
#
# COMPACT_ATOMS: atom_id res chain seq x y z
N MET A 1 -19.01 28.80 7.88
CA MET A 1 -17.53 28.76 7.95
C MET A 1 -16.98 28.47 6.57
N LEU A 2 -15.84 29.06 6.18
CA LEU A 2 -15.23 28.79 4.88
C LEU A 2 -14.60 27.39 4.90
N LYS A 3 -14.94 26.57 3.90
CA LYS A 3 -14.38 25.25 3.66
C LYS A 3 -13.60 25.27 2.36
N GLY A 4 -12.47 24.57 2.32
CA GLY A 4 -11.61 24.47 1.15
C GLY A 4 -11.69 23.06 0.56
N SER A 5 -11.57 22.92 -0.76
CA SER A 5 -11.40 21.58 -1.33
C SER A 5 -10.01 21.04 -0.96
N PRO A 6 -9.89 19.74 -0.62
CA PRO A 6 -8.59 19.07 -0.54
C PRO A 6 -7.85 19.13 -1.88
N VAL A 7 -6.56 18.79 -1.87
CA VAL A 7 -5.79 18.62 -3.12
C VAL A 7 -6.39 17.54 -4.01
N ALA A 8 -6.16 17.66 -5.33
CA ALA A 8 -6.77 16.77 -6.31
C ALA A 8 -6.41 15.29 -6.10
N ASP A 9 -5.22 15.01 -5.56
CA ASP A 9 -4.71 13.66 -5.33
C ASP A 9 -4.93 13.17 -3.88
N TYR A 10 -5.88 13.77 -3.16
CA TYR A 10 -6.17 13.46 -1.75
C TYR A 10 -6.95 12.14 -1.57
N PRO A 11 -6.60 11.30 -0.56
CA PRO A 11 -5.44 11.41 0.33
C PRO A 11 -4.13 11.16 -0.43
N THR A 12 -3.11 11.95 -0.13
CA THR A 12 -1.86 11.93 -0.89
C THR A 12 -1.06 10.65 -0.64
N GLU A 13 -1.16 10.07 0.56
CA GLU A 13 -0.44 8.86 0.97
C GLU A 13 -1.39 7.73 1.37
N ALA A 14 -1.15 6.54 0.83
CA ALA A 14 -1.86 5.32 1.23
C ALA A 14 -1.42 4.84 2.63
N GLY A 15 -2.35 4.31 3.42
CA GLY A 15 -2.05 3.83 4.76
C GLY A 15 -3.21 3.07 5.41
N CYS A 16 -3.04 2.73 6.69
CA CYS A 16 -4.05 2.03 7.48
C CYS A 16 -5.01 3.02 8.14
N PHE A 17 -5.91 3.58 7.33
CA PHE A 17 -6.93 4.52 7.80
C PHE A 17 -8.22 4.37 7.01
N LEU A 18 -9.30 4.90 7.59
CA LEU A 18 -10.59 5.09 6.95
C LEU A 18 -10.74 6.58 6.60
N ARG A 19 -11.38 6.86 5.47
CA ARG A 19 -11.74 8.21 5.01
C ARG A 19 -13.21 8.46 5.29
N GLY A 20 -13.50 9.59 5.91
CA GLY A 20 -14.85 10.06 6.23
C GLY A 20 -15.19 11.31 5.46
N ASN A 21 -15.66 12.35 6.16
CA ASN A 21 -16.05 13.62 5.55
C ASN A 21 -14.84 14.53 5.37
N ASP A 22 -14.39 14.76 4.14
CA ASP A 22 -13.23 15.61 3.84
C ASP A 22 -13.37 17.06 4.33
N TYR A 23 -14.59 17.54 4.58
CA TYR A 23 -14.84 18.88 5.10
C TYR A 23 -14.85 18.94 6.64
N SER A 24 -14.70 17.80 7.30
CA SER A 24 -14.58 17.73 8.76
C SER A 24 -13.26 18.33 9.24
N PRO A 25 -13.27 19.07 10.36
CA PRO A 25 -12.07 19.69 10.89
C PRO A 25 -11.15 18.76 11.67
N VAL A 26 -11.47 17.47 11.80
CA VAL A 26 -10.74 16.57 12.70
C VAL A 26 -10.26 15.31 11.99
N ALA A 27 -9.00 14.97 12.24
CA ALA A 27 -8.45 13.65 11.98
C ALA A 27 -8.13 12.94 13.30
N VAL A 28 -8.27 11.62 13.32
CA VAL A 28 -8.03 10.80 14.51
C VAL A 28 -6.88 9.82 14.26
N VAL A 29 -5.94 9.80 15.19
CA VAL A 29 -4.77 8.94 15.19
C VAL A 29 -4.87 8.00 16.38
N VAL A 30 -5.02 6.71 16.11
CA VAL A 30 -5.10 5.67 17.13
C VAL A 30 -3.76 4.95 17.21
N LEU A 31 -3.09 5.03 18.36
CA LEU A 31 -1.82 4.37 18.57
C LEU A 31 -2.00 2.85 18.56
N LEU A 32 -1.19 2.17 17.76
CA LEU A 32 -1.21 0.71 17.61
C LEU A 32 -0.02 0.11 18.34
N ASN A 33 -0.21 -0.21 19.61
CA ASN A 33 0.76 -0.95 20.41
C ASN A 33 0.72 -2.46 20.07
N ALA A 34 1.14 -2.82 18.86
CA ALA A 34 1.28 -4.19 18.42
C ALA A 34 2.77 -4.56 18.29
N PRO A 35 3.19 -5.75 18.77
CA PRO A 35 4.60 -6.13 18.72
C PRO A 35 5.03 -6.35 17.27
N TYR A 36 6.02 -5.55 16.86
CA TYR A 36 6.61 -5.63 15.52
C TYR A 36 7.29 -7.00 15.33
N GLY A 37 6.88 -7.76 14.33
CA GLY A 37 7.59 -8.99 13.91
C GLY A 37 7.37 -10.25 14.75
N THR A 38 6.49 -10.25 15.76
CA THR A 38 6.14 -11.47 16.54
C THR A 38 4.73 -11.99 16.26
N LEU A 39 3.99 -11.35 15.37
CA LEU A 39 2.72 -11.88 14.92
C LEU A 39 3.00 -13.00 13.92
N PRO A 40 2.55 -14.24 14.15
CA PRO A 40 2.46 -15.23 13.10
C PRO A 40 1.73 -14.62 11.89
N PRO A 41 1.96 -15.08 10.65
CA PRO A 41 1.22 -14.61 9.47
C PRO A 41 -0.32 -14.61 9.64
N GLU A 42 -0.81 -15.35 10.63
CA GLU A 42 -2.21 -15.51 11.02
C GLU A 42 -2.80 -14.37 11.88
N VAL A 43 -2.00 -13.57 12.61
CA VAL A 43 -2.51 -12.38 13.32
C VAL A 43 -2.33 -11.17 12.40
N GLN A 44 -3.11 -11.16 11.34
CA GLN A 44 -3.08 -10.17 10.26
C GLN A 44 -4.11 -9.04 10.45
N SER A 45 -4.79 -8.99 11.59
CA SER A 45 -5.86 -8.02 11.84
C SER A 45 -5.53 -7.09 13.00
N ILE A 46 -5.84 -5.80 12.78
CA ILE A 46 -5.87 -4.78 13.84
C ILE A 46 -6.73 -5.32 14.99
N PRO A 47 -6.31 -5.20 16.27
CA PRO A 47 -7.13 -5.64 17.39
C PRO A 47 -8.53 -5.01 17.34
N ALA A 48 -9.58 -5.79 17.62
CA ALA A 48 -10.97 -5.36 17.47
C ALA A 48 -11.28 -4.07 18.26
N GLU A 49 -10.63 -3.87 19.41
CA GLU A 49 -10.74 -2.66 20.21
C GLU A 49 -10.19 -1.44 19.46
N ILE A 50 -9.03 -1.55 18.83
CA ILE A 50 -8.42 -0.48 18.02
C ILE A 50 -9.26 -0.22 16.77
N GLU A 51 -9.72 -1.27 16.09
CA GLU A 51 -10.62 -1.14 14.93
C GLU A 51 -11.90 -0.37 15.32
N LYS A 52 -12.46 -0.66 16.50
CA LYS A 52 -13.63 0.04 17.02
C LYS A 52 -13.37 1.53 17.22
N LEU A 53 -12.22 1.93 17.76
CA LEU A 53 -11.87 3.35 17.90
C LEU A 53 -11.77 4.04 16.53
N VAL A 54 -11.12 3.38 15.58
CA VAL A 54 -10.95 3.90 14.21
C VAL A 54 -12.32 4.12 13.55
N ARG A 55 -13.22 3.13 13.63
CA ARG A 55 -14.56 3.19 13.05
C ARG A 55 -15.44 4.25 13.69
N VAL A 56 -15.52 4.28 15.02
CA VAL A 56 -16.36 5.23 15.76
C VAL A 56 -16.00 6.67 15.44
N ALA A 57 -14.71 6.99 15.26
CA ALA A 57 -14.29 8.31 14.85
C ALA A 57 -14.85 8.72 13.47
N ILE A 58 -14.85 7.83 12.48
CA ILE A 58 -15.44 8.10 11.16
C ILE A 58 -16.96 8.20 11.24
N GLU A 59 -17.60 7.23 11.91
CA GLU A 59 -19.06 7.20 12.08
C GLU A 59 -19.58 8.45 12.79
N THR A 60 -18.76 9.03 13.67
CA THR A 60 -19.08 10.31 14.34
C THR A 60 -18.86 11.52 13.43
N GLY A 61 -17.97 11.44 12.44
CA GLY A 61 -17.79 12.49 11.44
C GLY A 61 -16.37 13.02 11.28
N ALA A 62 -15.33 12.27 11.65
CA ALA A 62 -13.95 12.65 11.34
C ALA A 62 -13.65 12.59 9.82
N ALA A 63 -12.69 13.39 9.37
CA ALA A 63 -12.21 13.38 7.98
C ALA A 63 -11.36 12.15 7.68
N LEU A 64 -10.47 11.82 8.60
CA LEU A 64 -9.60 10.65 8.55
C LEU A 64 -9.54 10.02 9.94
N SER A 65 -9.42 8.71 9.99
CA SER A 65 -9.19 7.97 11.24
C SER A 65 -8.34 6.75 10.94
N GLY A 66 -7.21 6.58 11.62
CA GLY A 66 -6.30 5.50 11.29
C GLY A 66 -5.33 5.15 12.40
N THR A 67 -4.57 4.07 12.18
CA THR A 67 -3.60 3.60 13.15
C THR A 67 -2.22 4.20 12.91
N LEU A 68 -1.48 4.41 14.00
CA LEU A 68 -0.10 4.87 13.97
C LEU A 68 0.78 3.94 14.81
N GLN A 69 1.78 3.34 14.15
CA GLN A 69 2.70 2.39 14.78
C GLN A 69 4.14 2.92 14.83
N THR A 70 4.66 3.52 13.75
CA THR A 70 6.07 3.95 13.68
C THR A 70 6.25 5.46 13.80
N GLU A 71 7.30 5.88 14.48
CA GLU A 71 7.73 7.26 14.78
C GLU A 71 8.34 8.02 13.59
N ASN A 72 8.35 7.39 12.42
CA ASN A 72 8.98 7.89 11.20
C ASN A 72 7.97 7.87 10.03
N ILE A 73 8.01 6.86 9.16
CA ILE A 73 7.16 6.73 7.97
C ILE A 73 5.67 6.90 8.31
N GLY A 74 5.19 6.32 9.43
CA GLY A 74 3.82 6.50 9.87
C GLY A 74 3.46 7.98 10.11
N ILE A 75 4.34 8.72 10.78
CA ILE A 75 4.20 10.16 11.00
C ILE A 75 4.31 10.94 9.68
N GLU A 76 5.24 10.59 8.79
CA GLU A 76 5.38 11.25 7.49
C GLU A 76 4.10 11.15 6.64
N LYS A 77 3.46 9.97 6.63
CA LYS A 77 2.17 9.76 5.96
C LYS A 77 1.04 10.60 6.56
N ILE A 78 1.00 10.72 7.89
CA ILE A 78 0.03 11.58 8.58
C ILE A 78 0.24 13.03 8.15
N ILE A 79 1.49 13.52 8.14
CA ILE A 79 1.82 14.89 7.72
C ILE A 79 1.29 15.14 6.30
N CYS A 80 1.71 14.34 5.32
CA CYS A 80 1.34 14.53 3.92
C CYS A 80 -0.19 14.52 3.73
N ASN A 81 -0.90 13.55 4.35
CA ASN A 81 -2.35 13.50 4.26
C ASN A 81 -3.03 14.70 4.91
N VAL A 82 -2.60 15.11 6.10
CA VAL A 82 -3.24 16.25 6.80
C VAL A 82 -3.02 17.56 6.05
N VAL A 83 -1.80 17.85 5.58
CA VAL A 83 -1.54 19.11 4.86
C VAL A 83 -2.22 19.16 3.49
N GLY A 84 -2.52 18.00 2.89
CA GLY A 84 -3.32 17.87 1.67
C GLY A 84 -4.79 18.30 1.83
N ASN A 85 -5.29 18.42 3.07
CA ASN A 85 -6.66 18.87 3.33
C ASN A 85 -6.68 20.04 4.32
N PRO A 86 -6.88 21.28 3.85
CA PRO A 86 -6.85 22.46 4.71
C PRO A 86 -8.02 22.49 5.70
N ASN A 87 -9.06 21.68 5.51
CA ASN A 87 -10.15 21.59 6.48
C ASN A 87 -9.70 20.92 7.77
N ILE A 88 -8.71 20.03 7.78
CA ILE A 88 -8.28 19.34 9.00
C ILE A 88 -7.49 20.31 9.89
N ARG A 89 -8.07 20.68 11.02
CA ARG A 89 -7.55 21.65 12.00
C ARG A 89 -7.26 21.03 13.36
N TYR A 90 -7.78 19.84 13.62
CA TYR A 90 -7.56 19.09 14.84
C TYR A 90 -6.98 17.72 14.53
N LEU A 91 -6.04 17.30 15.37
CA LEU A 91 -5.54 15.94 15.42
C LEU A 91 -5.87 15.37 16.79
N VAL A 92 -6.81 14.43 16.86
CA VAL A 92 -7.09 13.68 18.09
C VAL A 92 -6.12 12.51 18.15
N LEU A 93 -5.28 12.46 19.18
CA LEU A 93 -4.36 11.36 19.42
C LEU A 93 -4.89 10.50 20.57
N CYS A 94 -5.15 9.23 20.34
CA CYS A 94 -5.66 8.30 21.35
C CYS A 94 -5.02 6.92 21.25
N GLY A 95 -5.41 6.01 22.14
CA GLY A 95 -4.84 4.68 22.22
C GLY A 95 -3.63 4.57 23.13
N GLU A 96 -3.24 3.32 23.42
CA GLU A 96 -2.07 3.02 24.25
C GLU A 96 -0.76 3.32 23.53
N GLU A 97 0.21 3.87 24.26
CA GLU A 97 1.52 4.22 23.71
C GLU A 97 2.23 2.98 23.14
N VAL A 98 2.92 3.16 22.02
CA VAL A 98 3.59 2.05 21.32
C VAL A 98 4.89 1.72 22.04
N ASN A 99 5.01 0.50 22.55
CA ASN A 99 6.20 0.07 23.28
C ASN A 99 7.46 0.14 22.38
N GLY A 100 8.52 0.76 22.90
CA GLY A 100 9.80 0.95 22.18
C GLY A 100 9.79 2.10 21.17
N HIS A 101 8.79 2.17 20.31
CA HIS A 101 8.68 3.25 19.31
C HIS A 101 8.24 4.59 19.92
N ILE A 102 7.44 4.56 21.00
CA ILE A 102 6.89 5.74 21.70
C ILE A 102 6.36 6.82 20.74
N THR A 103 5.59 6.33 19.77
CA THR A 103 5.18 7.05 18.59
C THR A 103 4.26 8.23 18.90
N GLY A 104 3.39 8.10 19.90
CA GLY A 104 2.55 9.20 20.37
C GLY A 104 3.39 10.34 20.91
N THR A 105 4.39 10.04 21.73
CA THR A 105 5.37 11.00 22.25
C THR A 105 6.16 11.69 21.12
N ALA A 106 6.59 10.94 20.11
CA ALA A 106 7.27 11.51 18.94
C ALA A 106 6.38 12.48 18.15
N LEU A 107 5.12 12.12 17.90
CA LEU A 107 4.16 12.98 17.20
C LEU A 107 3.88 14.27 17.98
N LYS A 108 3.78 14.17 19.32
CA LYS A 108 3.62 15.34 20.19
C LYS A 108 4.81 16.28 20.14
N ALA A 109 6.02 15.73 20.18
CA ALA A 109 7.25 16.49 20.04
C ALA A 109 7.34 17.18 18.68
N LEU A 110 6.95 16.51 17.60
CA LEU A 110 6.90 17.09 16.26
C LEU A 110 5.94 18.28 16.19
N ILE A 111 4.72 18.15 16.71
CA ILE A 111 3.74 19.26 16.67
C ILE A 111 4.29 20.47 17.42
N LYS A 112 4.87 20.24 18.60
CA LYS A 112 5.39 21.28 19.47
C LYS A 112 6.65 21.96 18.92
N GLU A 113 7.67 21.18 18.59
CA GLU A 113 9.03 21.67 18.32
C GLU A 113 9.45 21.57 16.85
N GLY A 114 8.83 20.68 16.07
CA GLY A 114 9.18 20.43 14.67
C GLY A 114 10.38 19.50 14.48
N ILE A 115 11.05 19.64 13.34
CA ILE A 115 12.25 18.89 12.97
C ILE A 115 13.46 19.82 12.84
N ASN A 116 14.65 19.30 13.13
CA ASN A 116 15.91 20.02 12.93
C ASN A 116 16.48 19.82 11.51
N ASP A 117 17.60 20.48 11.21
CA ASP A 117 18.29 20.40 9.91
C ASP A 117 18.70 18.97 9.52
N LYS A 118 18.87 18.09 10.51
CA LYS A 118 19.16 16.66 10.31
C LYS A 118 17.88 15.82 10.13
N ARG A 119 16.74 16.46 9.85
CA ARG A 119 15.43 15.81 9.67
C ARG A 119 14.98 14.98 10.88
N THR A 120 15.45 15.32 12.07
CA THR A 120 15.11 14.60 13.32
C THR A 120 14.07 15.39 14.10
N ILE A 121 13.06 14.71 14.66
CA ILE A 121 12.05 15.33 15.52
C ILE A 121 12.72 15.85 16.81
N ILE A 122 12.61 17.14 17.04
CA ILE A 122 13.24 17.82 18.18
C ILE A 122 12.55 17.39 19.48
N GLY A 123 13.33 16.95 20.47
CA GLY A 123 12.82 16.54 21.78
C GLY A 123 12.20 15.14 21.84
N SER A 124 12.19 14.39 20.73
CA SER A 124 11.72 12.99 20.73
C SER A 124 12.73 12.05 21.40
N GLN A 125 12.22 11.14 22.23
CA GLN A 125 13.01 10.05 22.84
C GLN A 125 12.87 8.73 22.07
N ALA A 126 12.15 8.73 20.94
CA ALA A 126 11.94 7.54 20.13
C ALA A 126 13.26 7.05 19.51
N LYS A 127 13.28 5.78 19.10
CA LYS A 127 14.50 5.14 18.62
C LYS A 127 14.96 5.68 17.25
N THR A 128 14.02 5.91 16.34
CA THR A 128 14.31 6.37 14.96
C THR A 128 13.39 7.50 14.50
N PRO A 129 13.38 8.68 15.19
CA PRO A 129 12.45 9.78 14.92
C PRO A 129 12.91 10.66 13.75
N TYR A 130 13.17 10.05 12.60
CA TYR A 130 13.71 10.72 11.42
C TYR A 130 12.67 10.82 10.32
N LEU A 131 12.49 12.02 9.74
CA LEU A 131 11.51 12.33 8.70
C LEU A 131 12.21 12.78 7.41
N PHE A 132 12.82 11.83 6.69
CA PHE A 132 13.64 12.09 5.50
C PHE A 132 12.85 12.25 4.20
N ASN A 133 11.59 11.80 4.14
CA ASN A 133 10.84 11.63 2.90
C ASN A 133 9.82 12.74 2.64
N ILE A 134 9.80 13.81 3.44
CA ILE A 134 8.86 14.93 3.32
C ILE A 134 9.59 16.26 3.09
N PRO A 135 8.98 17.23 2.40
CA PRO A 135 9.52 18.59 2.34
C PRO A 135 9.45 19.27 3.72
N LEU A 136 10.41 20.15 4.01
CA LEU A 136 10.43 20.91 5.29
C LEU A 136 9.16 21.76 5.46
N GLU A 137 8.67 22.33 4.36
CA GLU A 137 7.43 23.10 4.33
C GLU A 137 6.23 22.29 4.80
N ALA A 138 6.09 21.02 4.40
CA ALA A 138 4.99 20.18 4.86
C ALA A 138 5.02 19.97 6.38
N SER A 139 6.20 19.78 6.97
CA SER A 139 6.34 19.67 8.42
C SER A 139 5.95 20.97 9.14
N LYS A 140 6.40 22.12 8.62
CA LYS A 140 6.03 23.44 9.17
C LYS A 140 4.52 23.67 9.05
N ARG A 141 3.97 23.45 7.86
CA ARG A 141 2.54 23.58 7.56
C ARG A 141 1.69 22.70 8.47
N PHE A 142 2.07 21.45 8.67
CA PHE A 142 1.35 20.54 9.56
C PHE A 142 1.19 21.08 10.99
N ARG A 143 2.26 21.69 11.53
CA ARG A 143 2.27 22.29 12.87
C ARG A 143 1.41 23.54 12.96
N GLU A 144 1.44 24.38 11.94
CA GLU A 144 0.65 25.62 11.90
C GLU A 144 -0.84 25.33 11.64
N GLN A 145 -1.13 24.30 10.86
CA GLN A 145 -2.49 23.94 10.46
C GLN A 145 -3.28 23.25 11.58
N THR A 146 -2.63 22.44 12.40
CA THR A 146 -3.30 21.54 13.36
C THR A 146 -3.09 21.91 14.81
N THR A 147 -4.14 21.71 15.60
CA THR A 147 -4.11 21.70 17.07
C THR A 147 -4.27 20.27 17.56
N LEU A 148 -3.39 19.85 18.45
CA LEU A 148 -3.44 18.52 19.05
C LEU A 148 -4.50 18.47 20.16
N VAL A 149 -5.37 17.46 20.10
CA VAL A 149 -6.23 17.03 21.21
C VAL A 149 -5.64 15.73 21.76
N ASP A 150 -4.83 15.85 22.81
CA ASP A 150 -4.10 14.72 23.41
C ASP A 150 -5.02 13.91 24.33
N LEU A 151 -5.41 12.72 23.86
CA LEU A 151 -6.13 11.69 24.60
C LEU A 151 -5.29 10.40 24.67
N THR A 152 -3.95 10.52 24.74
CA THR A 152 -3.06 9.35 24.87
C THR A 152 -3.50 8.49 26.07
N ARG A 153 -3.54 7.16 25.90
CA ARG A 153 -4.09 6.17 26.85
C ARG A 153 -5.61 6.17 27.01
N GLU A 154 -6.34 6.98 26.26
CA GLU A 154 -7.80 6.85 26.18
C GLU A 154 -8.17 5.76 25.18
N MET A 155 -8.95 4.79 25.67
CA MET A 155 -9.42 3.61 24.92
C MET A 155 -10.95 3.55 24.85
N ASN A 156 -11.66 4.51 25.45
CA ASN A 156 -13.11 4.57 25.43
C ASN A 156 -13.64 5.19 24.12
N PRO A 157 -14.39 4.43 23.28
CA PRO A 157 -14.94 4.95 22.03
C PRO A 157 -15.90 6.13 22.23
N GLU A 158 -16.63 6.20 23.35
CA GLU A 158 -17.57 7.29 23.62
C GLU A 158 -16.85 8.62 23.87
N ILE A 159 -15.68 8.57 24.52
CA ILE A 159 -14.86 9.76 24.76
C ILE A 159 -14.25 10.25 23.45
N ILE A 160 -13.76 9.33 22.60
CA ILE A 160 -13.26 9.67 21.26
C ILE A 160 -14.37 10.26 20.40
N ALA A 161 -15.56 9.65 20.38
CA ALA A 161 -16.72 10.18 19.68
C ALA A 161 -17.05 11.60 20.18
N LYS A 162 -17.05 11.82 21.50
CA LYS A 162 -17.32 13.14 22.06
C LYS A 162 -16.25 14.18 21.67
N ALA A 163 -14.99 13.78 21.59
CA ALA A 163 -13.90 14.64 21.12
C ALA A 163 -14.11 15.06 19.66
N VAL A 164 -14.37 14.08 18.78
CA VAL A 164 -14.66 14.29 17.35
C VAL A 164 -15.87 15.21 17.19
N TRP A 165 -16.97 14.89 17.89
CA TRP A 165 -18.20 15.69 17.89
C TRP A 165 -17.93 17.15 18.27
N SER A 166 -17.13 17.38 19.32
CA SER A 166 -16.82 18.72 19.82
C SER A 166 -15.98 19.54 18.82
N CYS A 167 -15.17 18.88 17.97
CA CYS A 167 -14.31 19.55 16.99
C CYS A 167 -15.08 20.19 15.83
N TYR A 168 -16.26 19.68 15.47
CA TYR A 168 -17.04 20.19 14.32
C TYR A 168 -18.25 21.04 14.70
N GLN A 169 -18.42 21.39 15.98
CA GLN A 169 -19.50 22.27 16.41
C GLN A 169 -19.29 23.70 15.93
N GLU A 170 -20.37 24.41 15.62
CA GLU A 170 -20.30 25.82 15.22
C GLU A 170 -19.90 26.73 16.39
N ASN A 171 -20.36 26.39 17.59
CA ASN A 171 -20.10 27.17 18.80
C ASN A 171 -18.97 26.54 19.63
N PRO A 172 -18.14 27.36 20.30
CA PRO A 172 -17.14 26.89 21.26
C PRO A 172 -17.74 25.90 22.26
N THR A 173 -17.21 24.68 22.24
CA THR A 173 -17.72 23.53 22.99
C THR A 173 -16.65 23.06 23.98
N PRO A 174 -16.92 23.07 25.30
CA PRO A 174 -15.99 22.55 26.29
C PRO A 174 -15.85 21.04 26.18
N PHE A 175 -14.61 20.54 26.19
CA PHE A 175 -14.30 19.11 26.21
C PHE A 175 -12.98 18.88 26.95
N GLN A 176 -13.01 18.24 28.13
CA GLN A 176 -11.83 17.82 28.90
C GLN A 176 -10.67 18.87 28.97
N GLY A 177 -11.01 20.14 29.24
CA GLY A 177 -10.02 21.23 29.35
C GLY A 177 -9.72 21.95 28.02
N PHE A 178 -10.21 21.43 26.90
CA PHE A 178 -10.20 22.09 25.61
C PHE A 178 -11.49 22.87 25.37
N THR A 179 -11.39 23.92 24.55
CA THR A 179 -12.55 24.58 23.94
C THR A 179 -12.45 24.37 22.45
N LEU A 180 -13.32 23.51 21.91
CA LEU A 180 -13.26 23.03 20.53
C LEU A 180 -14.45 23.58 19.73
N CYS A 181 -14.23 23.91 18.47
CA CYS A 181 -15.27 24.25 17.50
C CYS A 181 -14.66 24.15 16.12
N ASP A 182 -15.46 24.09 15.06
CA ASP A 182 -14.95 24.17 13.71
C ASP A 182 -14.45 25.60 13.43
N PRO A 183 -13.16 25.82 13.14
CA PRO A 183 -12.67 27.17 12.85
C PRO A 183 -12.71 27.46 11.33
N GLY A 184 -13.19 26.52 10.51
CA GLY A 184 -13.06 26.56 9.06
C GLY A 184 -11.69 26.10 8.55
N ALA A 185 -11.53 26.14 7.23
CA ALA A 185 -10.30 25.74 6.56
C ALA A 185 -9.11 26.63 6.97
N PHE A 186 -7.91 26.05 6.92
CA PHE A 186 -6.67 26.80 7.00
C PHE A 186 -6.59 27.83 5.86
N ALA A 187 -5.89 28.95 6.10
CA ALA A 187 -5.94 30.11 5.22
C ALA A 187 -5.42 29.83 3.80
N GLU A 188 -4.37 29.03 3.67
CA GLU A 188 -3.82 28.66 2.36
C GLU A 188 -4.40 27.30 1.90
N THR A 189 -4.34 27.03 0.60
CA THR A 189 -4.80 25.77 0.01
C THR A 189 -4.04 24.56 0.54
N GLY A 190 -4.58 23.36 0.31
CA GLY A 190 -3.89 22.12 0.65
C GLY A 190 -2.56 21.98 -0.10
N LEU A 191 -1.59 21.33 0.55
CA LEU A 191 -0.27 21.03 0.00
C LEU A 191 -0.22 19.57 -0.43
N SER A 192 0.01 19.30 -1.71
CA SER A 192 0.21 17.93 -2.19
C SER A 192 1.62 17.46 -1.80
N CYS A 193 1.72 16.28 -1.20
CA CYS A 193 2.94 15.76 -0.58
C CYS A 193 2.93 14.23 -0.72
N ARG A 194 3.98 13.67 -1.34
CA ARG A 194 4.22 12.23 -1.39
C ARG A 194 5.59 11.89 -0.82
N LEU A 195 5.70 10.70 -0.25
CA LEU A 195 6.95 10.20 0.29
C LEU A 195 7.91 9.84 -0.84
N THR A 196 9.13 10.36 -0.75
CA THR A 196 10.18 10.17 -1.77
C THR A 196 10.92 8.83 -1.67
N TRP A 197 10.75 8.08 -0.58
CA TRP A 197 11.45 6.79 -0.34
C TRP A 197 12.97 6.82 -0.55
N ARG A 198 13.65 7.92 -0.21
CA ARG A 198 15.09 8.16 -0.47
C ARG A 198 16.04 7.08 0.02
N VAL A 199 15.65 6.35 1.07
CA VAL A 199 16.44 5.22 1.58
C VAL A 199 16.53 4.08 0.55
N LYS A 200 15.51 3.95 -0.30
CA LYS A 200 15.44 2.97 -1.39
C LYS A 200 15.93 3.55 -2.72
N HIS A 201 15.76 4.86 -2.93
CA HIS A 201 16.12 5.56 -4.16
C HIS A 201 16.94 6.84 -3.86
N PRO A 202 18.18 6.71 -3.39
CA PRO A 202 19.02 7.87 -3.03
C PRO A 202 19.41 8.76 -4.21
N GLU A 203 19.27 8.26 -5.44
CA GLU A 203 19.56 8.97 -6.69
C GLU A 203 18.49 10.00 -7.11
N GLU A 204 17.28 9.92 -6.55
CA GLU A 204 16.17 10.81 -6.91
C GLU A 204 16.26 12.14 -6.14
N ILE A 205 16.54 13.23 -6.86
CA ILE A 205 16.57 14.60 -6.32
C ILE A 205 15.23 15.27 -6.62
N GLU A 206 14.55 15.70 -5.58
CA GLU A 206 13.24 16.33 -5.71
C GLU A 206 13.34 17.82 -6.00
N SER A 207 12.34 18.35 -6.71
CA SER A 207 12.33 19.75 -7.17
C SER A 207 12.48 20.78 -6.03
N TRP A 208 11.93 20.51 -4.85
CA TRP A 208 12.04 21.38 -3.67
C TRP A 208 13.39 21.31 -2.95
N GLU A 209 14.29 20.42 -3.35
CA GLU A 209 15.68 20.39 -2.85
C GLU A 209 16.61 21.32 -3.61
N ILE A 210 16.18 21.72 -4.81
CA ILE A 210 16.87 22.72 -5.61
C ILE A 210 16.45 24.08 -5.06
N ASP A 211 16.91 24.40 -3.86
CA ASP A 211 16.76 25.73 -3.28
C ASP A 211 17.92 26.64 -3.70
N GLU A 212 17.79 27.95 -3.46
CA GLU A 212 18.86 28.90 -3.74
C GLU A 212 20.17 28.57 -3.00
N GLY A 213 20.11 27.86 -1.87
CA GLY A 213 21.27 27.44 -1.10
C GLY A 213 22.02 26.26 -1.74
N PHE A 214 21.29 25.31 -2.33
CA PHE A 214 21.82 24.21 -3.13
C PHE A 214 22.46 24.74 -4.43
N LEU A 215 21.79 25.68 -5.10
CA LEU A 215 22.35 26.38 -6.26
C LEU A 215 23.61 27.16 -5.89
N LYS A 216 23.62 27.89 -4.76
CA LYS A 216 24.81 28.59 -4.25
C LYS A 216 25.96 27.63 -3.92
N LYS A 217 25.70 26.43 -3.42
CA LYS A 217 26.73 25.40 -3.18
C LYS A 217 27.32 24.82 -4.47
N ILE A 218 26.57 24.85 -5.56
CA ILE A 218 27.06 24.48 -6.91
C ILE A 218 27.81 25.65 -7.55
N GLU A 219 27.40 26.89 -7.25
CA GLU A 219 28.02 28.12 -7.73
C GLU A 219 29.26 28.56 -6.93
N GLU A 220 29.47 28.04 -5.71
CA GLU A 220 30.69 28.26 -4.94
C GLU A 220 31.91 27.82 -5.78
N PRO A 221 32.76 28.76 -6.22
CA PRO A 221 33.88 28.42 -7.08
C PRO A 221 34.83 27.51 -6.32
N LEU A 222 35.28 26.42 -6.96
CA LEU A 222 36.49 25.68 -6.60
C LEU A 222 37.68 26.66 -6.57
N GLU A 223 37.85 27.40 -5.48
CA GLU A 223 38.95 28.33 -5.33
C GLU A 223 40.26 27.56 -5.07
N LYS A 224 41.05 27.51 -6.15
CA LYS A 224 42.51 27.66 -6.19
C LYS A 224 43.37 26.56 -5.58
N VAL A 225 43.73 25.59 -6.43
CA VAL A 225 45.15 25.22 -6.59
C VAL A 225 45.59 25.71 -7.97
N GLY A 226 46.61 26.55 -7.99
CA GLY A 226 46.82 27.58 -9.01
C GLY A 226 47.46 27.16 -10.32
N GLY A 227 47.58 28.19 -11.17
CA GLY A 227 48.51 28.28 -12.30
C GLY A 227 47.97 27.82 -13.66
N GLU A 228 47.47 28.77 -14.46
CA GLU A 228 47.37 28.77 -15.94
C GLU A 228 46.50 27.64 -16.59
N THR A 229 45.74 27.79 -17.66
CA THR A 229 45.55 28.81 -18.69
C THR A 229 44.16 28.64 -19.33
N MET A 230 43.69 29.74 -19.91
CA MET A 230 42.38 30.03 -20.48
C MET A 230 41.99 29.19 -21.72
N LYS A 231 41.78 27.87 -21.59
CA LYS A 231 41.18 27.00 -22.64
C LYS A 231 40.18 25.95 -22.13
N GLY A 232 40.09 25.73 -20.81
CA GLY A 232 39.20 24.74 -20.20
C GLY A 232 37.73 25.17 -20.10
N ASN A 233 37.48 26.45 -19.77
CA ASN A 233 36.12 26.94 -19.52
C ASN A 233 35.23 26.98 -20.77
N GLU A 234 35.78 27.26 -21.96
CA GLU A 234 35.00 27.17 -23.21
C GLU A 234 34.60 25.73 -23.54
N ARG A 235 35.49 24.76 -23.25
CA ARG A 235 35.17 23.32 -23.42
C ARG A 235 34.10 22.88 -22.44
N ILE A 236 34.18 23.28 -21.18
CA ILE A 236 33.17 22.98 -20.17
C ILE A 236 31.83 23.59 -20.59
N LEU A 237 31.79 24.87 -20.98
CA LEU A 237 30.58 25.52 -21.46
C LEU A 237 29.99 24.83 -22.71
N SER A 238 30.85 24.34 -23.61
CA SER A 238 30.42 23.57 -24.79
C SER A 238 29.86 22.19 -24.42
N LEU A 239 30.44 21.54 -23.41
CA LEU A 239 29.99 20.26 -22.88
C LEU A 239 28.66 20.42 -22.14
N THR A 240 28.50 21.47 -21.34
CA THR A 240 27.25 21.79 -20.64
C THR A 240 26.13 22.07 -21.64
N LYS A 241 26.39 22.85 -22.70
CA LYS A 241 25.40 23.08 -23.78
C LYS A 241 25.03 21.80 -24.53
N ARG A 242 25.99 20.90 -24.76
CA ARG A 242 25.74 19.59 -25.38
C ARG A 242 24.92 18.68 -24.47
N LEU A 243 25.23 18.64 -23.18
CA LEU A 243 24.47 17.89 -22.18
C LEU A 243 23.04 18.41 -22.05
N LEU A 244 22.85 19.73 -22.05
CA LEU A 244 21.52 20.35 -22.01
C LEU A 244 20.67 19.93 -23.23
N LYS A 245 21.30 19.89 -24.40
CA LYS A 245 20.64 19.44 -25.63
C LYS A 245 20.29 17.95 -25.61
N VAL A 246 21.16 17.11 -25.05
CA VAL A 246 20.87 15.68 -24.85
C VAL A 246 19.71 15.48 -23.87
N THR A 247 19.63 16.27 -22.80
CA THR A 247 18.49 16.21 -21.87
C THR A 247 17.17 16.67 -22.51
N GLU A 248 17.19 17.68 -23.38
CA GLU A 248 16.01 18.11 -24.13
C GLU A 248 15.51 17.03 -25.11
N GLU A 249 16.44 16.35 -25.80
CA GLU A 249 16.10 15.24 -26.71
C GLU A 249 15.58 14.02 -25.95
N LEU A 250 16.19 13.66 -24.81
CA LEU A 250 15.69 12.58 -23.94
C LEU A 250 14.31 12.90 -23.37
N ALA A 251 14.03 14.16 -23.00
CA ALA A 251 12.69 14.59 -22.58
C ALA A 251 11.67 14.55 -23.73
N GLY A 252 12.11 14.79 -24.98
CA GLY A 252 11.30 14.57 -26.18
C GLY A 252 10.95 13.10 -26.37
N ILE A 253 11.93 12.20 -26.24
CA ILE A 253 11.72 10.75 -26.33
C ILE A 253 10.80 10.26 -25.20
N ALA A 254 11.01 10.73 -23.97
CA ALA A 254 10.15 10.39 -22.83
C ALA A 254 8.69 10.82 -23.07
N ARG A 255 8.45 12.00 -23.66
CA ARG A 255 7.10 12.44 -24.05
C ARG A 255 6.47 11.54 -25.11
N LEU A 256 7.23 11.12 -26.12
CA LEU A 256 6.75 10.17 -27.13
C LEU A 256 6.45 8.80 -26.52
N CYS A 257 7.27 8.34 -25.56
CA CYS A 257 7.02 7.10 -24.83
C CYS A 257 5.78 7.19 -23.92
N ILE A 258 5.56 8.35 -23.29
CA ILE A 258 4.35 8.61 -22.48
C ILE A 258 3.11 8.68 -23.37
N GLU A 259 3.16 9.36 -24.52
CA GLU A 259 2.06 9.37 -25.50
C GLU A 259 1.73 7.96 -26.03
N GLU A 260 2.73 7.10 -26.18
CA GLU A 260 2.52 5.70 -26.59
C GLU A 260 1.96 4.83 -25.43
N LEU A 261 2.28 5.15 -24.18
CA LEU A 261 1.70 4.52 -22.97
C LEU A 261 0.27 5.02 -22.67
N GLU A 262 -0.04 6.27 -23.05
CA GLU A 262 -1.36 6.90 -22.86
C GLU A 262 -2.32 6.66 -24.03
N ARG A 263 -1.84 6.02 -25.12
CA ARG A 263 -2.74 5.52 -26.17
C ARG A 263 -3.74 4.55 -25.54
N PRO A 264 -5.04 4.85 -25.60
CA PRO A 264 -6.01 4.01 -24.96
C PRO A 264 -6.02 2.65 -25.66
N ASP A 265 -5.75 1.60 -24.89
CA ASP A 265 -5.86 0.22 -25.33
C ASP A 265 -7.29 -0.02 -25.83
N GLU A 266 -7.45 -0.16 -27.15
CA GLU A 266 -8.76 -0.38 -27.78
C GLU A 266 -9.45 -1.63 -27.20
N GLU A 267 -8.68 -2.59 -26.68
CA GLU A 267 -9.18 -3.80 -26.04
C GLU A 267 -9.76 -3.51 -24.64
N ALA A 268 -9.11 -2.64 -23.86
CA ALA A 268 -9.61 -2.19 -22.55
C ALA A 268 -10.86 -1.28 -22.66
N LEU A 269 -10.96 -0.46 -23.70
CA LEU A 269 -12.17 0.31 -24.02
C LEU A 269 -13.34 -0.59 -24.44
N ARG A 270 -13.04 -1.72 -25.09
CA ARG A 270 -14.03 -2.73 -25.49
C ARG A 270 -14.53 -3.53 -24.28
N GLU A 271 -13.66 -3.86 -23.34
CA GLU A 271 -14.03 -4.48 -22.06
C GLU A 271 -14.87 -3.54 -21.19
N LYS A 272 -14.53 -2.25 -21.12
CA LYS A 272 -15.34 -1.25 -20.39
C LYS A 272 -16.76 -1.10 -20.94
N ARG A 273 -16.94 -1.10 -22.27
CA ARG A 273 -18.28 -1.08 -22.88
C ARG A 273 -19.09 -2.34 -22.56
N LEU A 274 -18.44 -3.49 -22.43
CA LEU A 274 -19.09 -4.74 -22.03
C LEU A 274 -19.45 -4.77 -20.54
N GLU A 275 -18.77 -3.99 -19.69
CA GLU A 275 -19.12 -3.85 -18.27
C GLU A 275 -20.28 -2.87 -18.02
N GLU A 276 -20.38 -1.81 -18.82
CA GLU A 276 -21.46 -0.82 -18.71
C GLU A 276 -22.83 -1.36 -19.16
N GLU A 277 -22.87 -2.46 -19.93
CA GLU A 277 -24.11 -3.16 -20.28
C GLU A 277 -24.58 -4.20 -19.24
N LYS A 278 -23.82 -4.43 -18.15
CA LYS A 278 -24.26 -5.39 -17.11
C LYS A 278 -25.49 -4.84 -16.37
N PRO A 279 -26.60 -5.61 -16.25
CA PRO A 279 -27.79 -5.16 -15.55
C PRO A 279 -27.51 -4.94 -14.07
N LYS A 280 -28.20 -3.93 -13.50
CA LYS A 280 -28.14 -3.49 -12.09
C LYS A 280 -28.01 -4.66 -11.10
N PRO A 281 -27.16 -4.56 -10.05
CA PRO A 281 -27.05 -5.61 -9.04
C PRO A 281 -28.41 -5.81 -8.36
N THR A 282 -28.97 -7.01 -8.50
CA THR A 282 -30.07 -7.46 -7.67
C THR A 282 -29.58 -7.61 -6.23
N LEU A 283 -30.45 -7.22 -5.29
CA LEU A 283 -30.25 -7.37 -3.83
C LEU A 283 -29.60 -8.71 -3.48
N PRO A 284 -28.68 -8.76 -2.51
CA PRO A 284 -28.00 -10.00 -2.15
C PRO A 284 -29.04 -11.01 -1.66
N VAL A 285 -29.28 -12.01 -2.49
CA VAL A 285 -29.92 -13.25 -2.06
C VAL A 285 -28.99 -13.83 -1.01
N ARG A 286 -29.48 -14.02 0.22
CA ARG A 286 -28.76 -14.76 1.27
C ARG A 286 -28.27 -16.07 0.66
N GLU A 287 -26.97 -16.19 0.41
CA GLU A 287 -26.37 -17.46 0.00
C GLU A 287 -26.55 -18.44 1.16
N GLU A 288 -27.22 -19.55 0.88
CA GLU A 288 -27.33 -20.67 1.82
C GLU A 288 -25.92 -21.08 2.26
N ALA A 289 -25.73 -21.27 3.57
CA ALA A 289 -24.45 -21.72 4.11
C ALA A 289 -24.02 -23.02 3.40
N LEU A 290 -22.82 -23.01 2.82
CA LEU A 290 -22.23 -24.17 2.15
C LEU A 290 -22.06 -25.30 3.17
N THR A 291 -22.40 -26.53 2.78
CA THR A 291 -22.12 -27.71 3.61
C THR A 291 -20.60 -27.97 3.68
N GLU A 292 -20.12 -28.70 4.68
CA GLU A 292 -18.69 -29.03 4.81
C GLU A 292 -18.15 -29.77 3.57
N GLU A 293 -18.94 -30.67 2.97
CA GLU A 293 -18.58 -31.33 1.71
C GLU A 293 -18.49 -30.33 0.54
N GLU A 294 -19.37 -29.32 0.46
CA GLU A 294 -19.31 -28.29 -0.58
C GLU A 294 -18.11 -27.38 -0.41
N LEU A 295 -17.82 -26.99 0.82
CA LEU A 295 -16.62 -26.23 1.20
C LEU A 295 -15.35 -27.00 0.84
N TYR A 296 -15.32 -28.31 1.05
CA TYR A 296 -14.20 -29.15 0.64
C TYR A 296 -13.93 -29.01 -0.86
N PHE A 297 -14.90 -29.27 -1.74
CA PHE A 297 -14.67 -29.16 -3.19
C PHE A 297 -14.39 -27.71 -3.62
N ALA A 298 -15.07 -26.71 -3.05
CA ALA A 298 -14.87 -25.31 -3.40
C ALA A 298 -13.45 -24.82 -3.05
N ASN A 299 -12.93 -25.21 -1.88
CA ASN A 299 -11.58 -24.83 -1.45
C ASN A 299 -10.51 -25.50 -2.31
N GLN A 300 -10.72 -26.75 -2.71
CA GLN A 300 -9.83 -27.45 -3.63
C GLN A 300 -9.73 -26.69 -4.96
N LEU A 301 -10.87 -26.31 -5.53
CA LEU A 301 -10.92 -25.55 -6.79
C LEU A 301 -10.31 -24.15 -6.68
N ARG A 302 -10.41 -23.48 -5.53
CA ARG A 302 -9.67 -22.23 -5.26
C ARG A 302 -8.16 -22.45 -5.31
N GLY A 303 -7.65 -23.55 -4.74
CA GLY A 303 -6.25 -23.94 -4.85
C GLY A 303 -5.79 -24.13 -6.30
N TYR A 304 -6.62 -24.80 -7.13
CA TYR A 304 -6.33 -24.95 -8.57
C TYR A 304 -6.20 -23.60 -9.29
N LYS A 305 -7.03 -22.60 -8.96
CA LYS A 305 -6.92 -21.26 -9.58
C LYS A 305 -5.54 -20.64 -9.38
N GLY A 306 -5.04 -20.64 -8.14
CA GLY A 306 -3.72 -20.09 -7.82
C GLY A 306 -2.58 -20.82 -8.52
N VAL A 307 -2.65 -22.16 -8.57
CA VAL A 307 -1.62 -22.99 -9.19
C VAL A 307 -1.62 -22.85 -10.72
N LEU A 308 -2.79 -22.73 -11.34
CA LEU A 308 -2.87 -22.48 -12.78
C LEU A 308 -2.34 -21.10 -13.16
N ALA A 309 -2.60 -20.07 -12.36
CA ALA A 309 -2.00 -18.76 -12.57
C ALA A 309 -0.46 -18.82 -12.50
N ALA A 310 0.08 -19.55 -11.51
CA ALA A 310 1.51 -19.79 -11.39
C ALA A 310 2.08 -20.55 -12.60
N PHE A 311 1.43 -21.62 -13.06
CA PHE A 311 1.86 -22.36 -14.25
C PHE A 311 1.86 -21.52 -15.52
N LYS A 312 0.83 -20.68 -15.73
CA LYS A 312 0.78 -19.74 -16.87
C LYS A 312 1.88 -18.69 -16.82
N ALA A 313 2.21 -18.17 -15.64
CA ALA A 313 3.30 -17.21 -15.48
C ALA A 313 4.67 -17.86 -15.73
N LEU A 314 4.85 -19.11 -15.28
CA LEU A 314 6.06 -19.89 -15.54
C LEU A 314 6.28 -20.19 -17.02
N ASP A 315 5.20 -20.50 -17.73
CA ASP A 315 5.20 -20.77 -19.17
C ASP A 315 5.59 -19.53 -20.00
N ARG A 316 5.25 -18.32 -19.52
CA ARG A 316 5.47 -17.07 -20.24
C ARG A 316 6.84 -16.43 -20.03
N ASP A 317 7.37 -16.41 -18.79
CA ASP A 317 8.51 -15.51 -18.45
C ASP A 317 9.67 -16.18 -17.70
N ILE A 318 9.37 -17.07 -16.75
CA ILE A 318 10.33 -17.37 -15.67
C ILE A 318 11.16 -18.64 -15.97
N CYS A 319 10.58 -19.58 -16.70
CA CYS A 319 11.16 -20.90 -16.93
C CYS A 319 11.51 -21.11 -18.41
N HIS A 320 12.25 -20.16 -19.00
CA HIS A 320 12.79 -20.28 -20.36
C HIS A 320 13.64 -21.57 -20.43
N ASP A 321 13.15 -22.60 -21.11
CA ASP A 321 13.77 -23.93 -21.32
C ASP A 321 13.86 -24.89 -20.11
N GLY A 322 13.07 -24.69 -19.04
CA GLY A 322 13.07 -25.57 -17.86
C GLY A 322 11.92 -26.60 -17.82
N CYS A 323 12.27 -27.89 -17.92
CA CYS A 323 11.33 -29.02 -18.09
C CYS A 323 10.61 -29.51 -16.81
N SER A 324 10.58 -28.73 -15.72
CA SER A 324 9.84 -29.12 -14.50
C SER A 324 8.34 -28.80 -14.56
N LEU A 325 7.94 -27.84 -15.41
CA LEU A 325 6.54 -27.48 -15.60
C LEU A 325 5.71 -28.64 -16.20
N PRO A 326 6.17 -29.36 -17.24
CA PRO A 326 5.51 -30.56 -17.75
C PRO A 326 5.17 -31.62 -16.70
N ALA A 327 6.13 -31.98 -15.86
CA ALA A 327 5.90 -32.95 -14.80
C ALA A 327 4.89 -32.44 -13.75
N ALA A 328 4.94 -31.14 -13.42
CA ALA A 328 4.00 -30.51 -12.51
C ALA A 328 2.57 -30.45 -13.08
N VAL A 329 2.43 -30.13 -14.37
CA VAL A 329 1.15 -30.11 -15.11
C VAL A 329 0.53 -31.50 -15.16
N ILE A 330 1.31 -32.55 -15.45
CA ILE A 330 0.85 -33.94 -15.45
C ILE A 330 0.35 -34.34 -14.05
N SER A 331 1.08 -33.97 -13.01
CA SER A 331 0.71 -34.27 -11.61
C SER A 331 -0.58 -33.56 -11.19
N ALA A 332 -0.73 -32.28 -11.53
CA ALA A 332 -1.95 -31.51 -11.30
C ALA A 332 -3.15 -32.11 -12.06
N SER A 333 -2.94 -32.53 -13.31
CA SER A 333 -3.97 -33.19 -14.13
C SER A 333 -4.45 -34.51 -13.50
N LYS A 334 -3.52 -35.32 -12.98
CA LYS A 334 -3.86 -36.57 -12.27
C LYS A 334 -4.68 -36.30 -11.01
N ARG A 335 -4.31 -35.25 -10.24
CA ARG A 335 -5.04 -34.85 -9.04
C ARG A 335 -6.45 -34.34 -9.36
N LEU A 336 -6.60 -33.56 -10.43
CA LEU A 336 -7.91 -33.05 -10.85
C LEU A 336 -8.83 -34.20 -11.26
N LYS A 337 -8.30 -35.22 -11.95
CA LYS A 337 -9.03 -36.46 -12.27
C LYS A 337 -9.47 -37.21 -11.02
N ASN A 338 -8.60 -37.35 -10.01
CA ASN A 338 -8.98 -37.97 -8.74
C ASN A 338 -10.08 -37.19 -8.02
N LEU A 339 -10.00 -35.85 -8.03
CA LEU A 339 -11.03 -34.99 -7.43
C LEU A 339 -12.38 -35.17 -8.14
N LYS A 340 -12.41 -35.39 -9.46
CA LYS A 340 -13.65 -35.67 -10.21
C LYS A 340 -14.29 -36.98 -9.74
N VAL A 341 -13.47 -38.02 -9.55
CA VAL A 341 -13.93 -39.31 -9.01
C VAL A 341 -14.48 -39.16 -7.58
N SER A 342 -13.84 -38.35 -6.74
CA SER A 342 -14.34 -38.05 -5.39
C SER A 342 -15.65 -37.26 -5.40
N LEU A 343 -15.80 -36.30 -6.33
CA LEU A 343 -17.05 -35.55 -6.51
C LEU A 343 -18.20 -36.46 -6.91
N ASP A 344 -17.95 -37.44 -7.78
CA ASP A 344 -18.97 -38.39 -8.21
C ASP A 344 -19.50 -39.24 -7.04
N LYS A 345 -18.62 -39.62 -6.13
CA LYS A 345 -18.92 -40.40 -4.91
C LYS A 345 -19.51 -39.57 -3.76
N SER A 346 -19.49 -38.24 -3.82
CA SER A 346 -19.98 -37.36 -2.74
C SER A 346 -21.50 -37.40 -2.55
N SER A 347 -21.99 -36.91 -1.41
CA SER A 347 -23.43 -36.84 -1.09
C SER A 347 -24.14 -35.61 -1.69
N LEU A 348 -23.41 -34.78 -2.44
CA LEU A 348 -23.90 -33.52 -3.00
C LEU A 348 -25.06 -33.70 -4.00
N SER A 349 -25.96 -32.70 -4.03
CA SER A 349 -27.04 -32.66 -5.01
C SER A 349 -26.53 -32.63 -6.46
N GLN A 350 -27.30 -33.19 -7.39
CA GLN A 350 -26.93 -33.25 -8.81
C GLN A 350 -26.70 -31.85 -9.42
N LYS A 351 -27.48 -30.85 -8.98
CA LYS A 351 -27.31 -29.45 -9.41
C LYS A 351 -25.93 -28.90 -9.00
N LYS A 352 -25.48 -29.19 -7.78
CA LYS A 352 -24.19 -28.72 -7.25
C LYS A 352 -23.01 -29.50 -7.86
N LYS A 353 -23.14 -30.83 -8.01
CA LYS A 353 -22.18 -31.65 -8.77
C LYS A 353 -22.00 -31.13 -10.20
N GLY A 354 -23.09 -30.75 -10.86
CA GLY A 354 -23.05 -30.16 -12.21
C GLY A 354 -22.26 -28.85 -12.27
N LYS A 355 -22.41 -27.95 -11.29
CA LYS A 355 -21.63 -26.70 -11.22
C LYS A 355 -20.14 -26.98 -11.05
N LEU A 356 -19.77 -27.79 -10.06
CA LEU A 356 -18.38 -28.13 -9.77
C LEU A 356 -17.71 -28.86 -10.94
N ARG A 357 -18.42 -29.77 -11.61
CA ARG A 357 -17.90 -30.46 -12.81
C ARG A 357 -17.55 -29.49 -13.95
N ARG A 358 -18.34 -28.44 -14.16
CA ARG A 358 -18.04 -27.42 -15.19
C ARG A 358 -16.75 -26.68 -14.86
N GLU A 359 -16.60 -26.23 -13.62
CA GLU A 359 -15.36 -25.56 -13.17
C GLU A 359 -14.14 -26.48 -13.29
N MET A 360 -14.28 -27.76 -12.96
CA MET A 360 -13.21 -28.74 -13.14
C MET A 360 -12.89 -29.06 -14.60
N ALA A 361 -13.86 -28.94 -15.51
CA ALA A 361 -13.63 -29.11 -16.95
C ALA A 361 -12.86 -27.93 -17.53
N GLU A 362 -13.16 -26.71 -17.08
CA GLU A 362 -12.43 -25.50 -17.45
C GLU A 362 -10.94 -25.62 -17.05
N PHE A 363 -10.66 -26.03 -15.82
CA PHE A 363 -9.28 -26.26 -15.38
C PHE A 363 -8.55 -27.36 -16.15
N GLU A 364 -9.25 -28.43 -16.53
CA GLU A 364 -8.66 -29.48 -17.35
C GLU A 364 -8.28 -28.96 -18.74
N GLY A 365 -9.13 -28.13 -19.36
CA GLY A 365 -8.82 -27.49 -20.64
C GLY A 365 -7.57 -26.60 -20.56
N VAL A 366 -7.43 -25.84 -19.48
CA VAL A 366 -6.23 -25.00 -19.25
C VAL A 366 -4.97 -25.86 -19.08
N LEU A 367 -5.03 -26.96 -18.31
CA LEU A 367 -3.88 -27.85 -18.11
C LEU A 367 -3.46 -28.57 -19.41
N GLN A 368 -4.43 -28.90 -20.27
CA GLN A 368 -4.15 -29.50 -21.57
C GLN A 368 -3.44 -28.54 -22.54
N GLY A 369 -3.65 -27.23 -22.39
CA GLY A 369 -2.98 -26.20 -23.18
C GLY A 369 -1.57 -25.85 -22.71
N LEU A 370 -1.09 -26.40 -21.59
CA LEU A 370 0.25 -26.16 -21.05
C LEU A 370 1.24 -27.25 -21.51
N PRO A 371 2.57 -26.98 -21.51
CA PRO A 371 3.57 -27.96 -21.91
C PRO A 371 3.49 -29.26 -21.10
N GLN A 372 3.55 -30.42 -21.78
CA GLN A 372 3.53 -31.76 -21.17
C GLN A 372 4.68 -32.65 -21.65
N ASP A 373 5.52 -32.16 -22.57
CA ASP A 373 6.67 -32.91 -23.04
C ASP A 373 7.74 -33.00 -21.94
N THR A 374 8.16 -34.22 -21.63
CA THR A 374 9.18 -34.53 -20.61
C THR A 374 10.49 -35.02 -21.23
N SER A 375 10.62 -34.96 -22.57
CA SER A 375 11.77 -35.44 -23.33
C SER A 375 13.07 -34.71 -22.98
N GLN A 376 12.98 -33.43 -22.59
CA GLN A 376 14.11 -32.61 -22.22
C GLN A 376 14.41 -32.70 -20.72
N SER A 377 15.69 -32.72 -20.35
CA SER A 377 16.13 -32.74 -18.97
C SER A 377 16.00 -31.36 -18.30
N CYS A 378 15.40 -31.31 -17.11
CA CYS A 378 15.24 -30.07 -16.35
C CYS A 378 16.57 -29.33 -16.13
N GLN A 379 16.58 -28.00 -16.31
CA GLN A 379 17.74 -27.12 -16.06
C GLN A 379 18.30 -27.23 -14.64
N LYS A 380 17.45 -27.56 -13.65
CA LYS A 380 17.88 -27.88 -12.28
C LYS A 380 18.68 -29.19 -12.23
N SER A 381 18.21 -30.23 -12.89
CA SER A 381 18.89 -31.53 -12.96
C SER A 381 20.22 -31.46 -13.72
N VAL A 382 20.34 -30.56 -14.70
CA VAL A 382 21.59 -30.31 -15.44
C VAL A 382 22.44 -29.16 -14.87
N GLY A 383 22.08 -28.61 -13.70
CA GLY A 383 22.90 -27.65 -12.95
C GLY A 383 22.99 -26.22 -13.54
N LYS A 384 22.09 -25.85 -14.46
CA LYS A 384 22.08 -24.55 -15.16
C LYS A 384 20.98 -23.58 -14.68
N CYS A 385 20.23 -23.95 -13.64
CA CYS A 385 19.11 -23.17 -13.13
C CYS A 385 19.57 -21.90 -12.39
N THR A 386 19.07 -20.73 -12.80
CA THR A 386 19.36 -19.42 -12.18
C THR A 386 18.52 -19.14 -10.93
N ILE A 387 17.45 -19.90 -10.67
CA ILE A 387 16.53 -19.73 -9.53
C ILE A 387 17.09 -20.34 -8.22
N GLY A 388 18.19 -21.11 -8.30
CA GLY A 388 18.81 -21.73 -7.13
C GLY A 388 18.18 -23.07 -6.71
N SER A 389 18.16 -23.37 -5.40
CA SER A 389 17.73 -24.67 -4.87
C SER A 389 16.21 -24.88 -4.87
N GLY A 390 15.42 -23.81 -4.88
CA GLY A 390 13.94 -23.85 -4.95
C GLY A 390 13.43 -23.96 -6.39
N CYS A 391 12.55 -24.91 -6.68
CA CYS A 391 11.88 -25.00 -7.99
C CYS A 391 10.45 -24.47 -7.85
N PHE A 392 10.17 -23.33 -8.50
CA PHE A 392 8.85 -22.69 -8.40
C PHE A 392 7.71 -23.60 -8.90
N ALA A 393 7.92 -24.38 -9.97
CA ALA A 393 6.92 -25.34 -10.46
C ALA A 393 6.59 -26.44 -9.44
N ASN A 394 7.61 -27.01 -8.80
CA ASN A 394 7.42 -28.01 -7.74
C ASN A 394 6.82 -27.38 -6.48
N SER A 395 7.24 -26.17 -6.11
CA SER A 395 6.66 -25.43 -4.99
C SER A 395 5.19 -25.11 -5.22
N SER A 396 4.78 -24.72 -6.43
CA SER A 396 3.36 -24.55 -6.78
C SER A 396 2.58 -25.86 -6.65
N LEU A 397 3.18 -26.99 -7.04
CA LEU A 397 2.57 -28.31 -6.85
C LEU A 397 2.50 -28.73 -5.37
N ASP A 398 3.51 -28.43 -4.56
CA ASP A 398 3.51 -28.71 -3.12
C ASP A 398 2.50 -27.81 -2.39
N LEU A 399 2.34 -26.58 -2.84
CA LEU A 399 1.28 -25.69 -2.36
C LEU A 399 -0.10 -26.24 -2.74
N LEU A 400 -0.25 -26.80 -3.94
CA LEU A 400 -1.47 -27.55 -4.29
C LEU A 400 -1.71 -28.68 -3.30
N LYS A 401 -0.69 -29.46 -2.90
CA LYS A 401 -0.85 -30.53 -1.90
C LYS A 401 -1.36 -29.98 -0.56
N LEU A 402 -0.72 -28.94 -0.04
CA LEU A 402 -1.10 -28.34 1.24
C LEU A 402 -2.53 -27.78 1.25
N VAL A 403 -2.97 -27.22 0.12
CA VAL A 403 -4.34 -26.68 -0.02
C VAL A 403 -5.36 -27.80 -0.31
N THR A 404 -4.91 -28.92 -0.89
CA THR A 404 -5.79 -30.03 -1.31
C THR A 404 -5.83 -31.20 -0.33
N GLU A 405 -5.00 -31.22 0.71
CA GLU A 405 -5.08 -32.21 1.77
C GLU A 405 -6.09 -31.77 2.83
N PRO A 406 -7.04 -32.64 3.26
CA PRO A 406 -7.90 -32.31 4.39
C PRO A 406 -7.03 -32.08 5.63
N ALA A 407 -7.40 -31.09 6.45
CA ALA A 407 -6.75 -30.89 7.75
C ALA A 407 -6.77 -32.23 8.50
N LEU A 408 -5.60 -32.69 8.95
CA LEU A 408 -5.51 -33.90 9.76
C LEU A 408 -6.48 -33.75 10.93
N PRO A 409 -7.33 -34.75 11.22
CA PRO A 409 -8.15 -34.69 12.43
C PRO A 409 -7.21 -34.50 13.62
N PRO A 410 -7.61 -33.72 14.65
CA PRO A 410 -6.77 -33.52 15.82
C PRO A 410 -6.36 -34.88 16.36
N LYS A 411 -5.05 -35.07 16.56
CA LYS A 411 -4.53 -36.28 17.21
C LYS A 411 -5.17 -36.33 18.60
N VAL A 412 -6.02 -37.33 18.82
CA VAL A 412 -6.66 -37.63 20.11
C VAL A 412 -5.60 -38.05 21.11
#